data_AF-A0A0H2MCY8-F1
#
_entry.id   AF-A0A0H2MCY8-F1
#
_cell.length_a   1.000
_cell.length_b   1.000
_cell.length_c   1.000
_cell.angle_alpha   90.00
_cell.angle_beta   90.00
_cell.angle_gamma   90.00
#
_symmetry.space_group_name_H-M   'P 1'
#
loop_
_entity.id
_entity.type
_entity.pdbx_description
1 polymer ?
#
loop_
_entity_poly.entity_id
_entity_poly.type
_entity_poly.pdbx_seq_one_letter_code
_entity_poly.pdbx_strand_id
1 'polypeptide(L)'
;MKSLEPCMSPRPARCMLAFTSAAAAALIITGCAGLKDQYAASADAQQRMAAEAAADTKAGASVDTQATYLKLVDQMQKEDLWFASLAHIDALEQRWGVSPESTRTRAEALRQTGQAAPAEAAYKRLLGTPLASAGYRGLGLLAGTRGNYAEAVQLLMQAQRRTPTDALLLSDLGYAQLRAGQIEEARLPLMQALQLRPDSTQAQANLALYLEVTNQRDQATALMDANRMSEATRMAVREAALQMRAPGGLAAPVAATAASIRGEPIVTPLALKPSRWAGVGGMRTAIQTNPPASNAEATFSPNSIPRGTP
;
A
#
# COMPACT_ATOMS: atom_id res chain seq x y z
N MET A 1 61.05 -19.56 -26.03
CA MET A 1 59.85 -18.96 -26.67
C MET A 1 59.82 -17.47 -26.35
N LYS A 2 59.43 -16.62 -27.30
CA LYS A 2 59.18 -15.16 -27.15
C LYS A 2 60.25 -14.34 -26.39
N SER A 3 61.15 -13.73 -27.16
CA SER A 3 61.84 -12.48 -26.79
C SER A 3 61.70 -11.52 -27.96
N LEU A 4 61.20 -10.30 -27.75
CA LEU A 4 61.24 -9.21 -28.73
C LEU A 4 61.48 -7.87 -28.03
N GLU A 5 62.70 -7.37 -28.23
CA GLU A 5 63.13 -5.98 -28.11
C GLU A 5 62.61 -5.15 -29.34
N PRO A 6 63.05 -3.90 -29.62
CA PRO A 6 63.78 -2.91 -28.79
C PRO A 6 63.11 -1.51 -28.82
N CYS A 7 63.84 -0.50 -28.34
CA CYS A 7 63.55 0.93 -28.54
C CYS A 7 64.65 1.60 -29.43
N MET A 8 64.48 2.90 -29.72
CA MET A 8 65.48 3.93 -30.09
C MET A 8 65.70 4.40 -31.56
N SER A 9 65.46 5.72 -31.73
CA SER A 9 66.23 6.70 -32.55
C SER A 9 66.01 6.79 -34.08
N PRO A 10 66.46 7.87 -34.78
CA PRO A 10 66.81 9.25 -34.36
C PRO A 10 66.11 10.40 -35.16
N ARG A 11 66.50 11.67 -34.93
CA ARG A 11 66.04 12.91 -35.63
C ARG A 11 66.88 13.29 -36.86
N PRO A 12 66.37 14.14 -37.79
CA PRO A 12 66.75 15.58 -37.90
C PRO A 12 65.50 16.52 -37.90
N ALA A 13 65.49 17.84 -37.60
CA ALA A 13 66.20 19.02 -38.14
C ALA A 13 65.79 19.38 -39.60
N ARG A 14 65.56 20.63 -40.04
CA ARG A 14 65.52 21.99 -39.44
C ARG A 14 64.86 23.01 -40.42
N CYS A 15 64.54 24.24 -39.97
CA CYS A 15 64.36 25.49 -40.75
C CYS A 15 63.27 25.63 -41.86
N MET A 16 62.39 26.64 -41.71
CA MET A 16 62.22 27.69 -42.74
C MET A 16 61.58 28.98 -42.16
N LEU A 17 61.70 30.10 -42.88
CA LEU A 17 61.37 31.48 -42.44
C LEU A 17 60.93 32.35 -43.64
N ALA A 18 60.17 33.44 -43.51
CA ALA A 18 59.57 34.03 -42.29
C ALA A 18 58.02 34.23 -42.42
N PHE A 19 57.38 35.37 -42.73
CA PHE A 19 57.82 36.74 -43.07
C PHE A 19 56.82 37.79 -42.49
N THR A 20 57.01 39.07 -42.86
CA THR A 20 56.19 40.29 -42.59
C THR A 20 54.68 40.07 -42.33
N SER A 21 53.99 40.59 -41.28
CA SER A 21 54.01 41.87 -40.52
C SER A 21 53.03 42.95 -41.00
N ALA A 22 52.44 43.68 -40.04
CA ALA A 22 51.68 44.94 -40.15
C ALA A 22 50.20 44.90 -40.62
N ALA A 23 49.29 44.69 -39.66
CA ALA A 23 47.99 45.38 -39.59
C ALA A 23 47.46 45.34 -38.14
N ALA A 24 47.39 46.48 -37.46
CA ALA A 24 46.84 46.60 -36.11
C ALA A 24 45.90 47.82 -36.02
N ALA A 25 45.04 47.83 -34.99
CA ALA A 25 44.08 48.88 -34.65
C ALA A 25 42.88 49.06 -35.61
N ALA A 26 41.82 48.29 -35.37
CA ALA A 26 40.44 48.72 -35.61
C ALA A 26 39.59 48.43 -34.36
N LEU A 27 39.28 49.52 -33.65
CA LEU A 27 38.23 49.73 -32.63
C LEU A 27 37.11 48.67 -32.66
N ILE A 28 36.85 47.89 -31.61
CA ILE A 28 36.24 48.29 -30.33
C ILE A 28 35.07 49.28 -30.50
N ILE A 29 33.83 48.77 -30.52
CA ILE A 29 32.65 49.20 -29.71
C ILE A 29 31.44 48.41 -30.22
N THR A 30 31.18 47.23 -29.63
CA THR A 30 29.85 46.59 -29.63
C THR A 30 29.85 45.50 -28.55
N GLY A 31 29.06 45.64 -27.47
CA GLY A 31 29.03 44.65 -26.39
C GLY A 31 28.69 45.16 -24.98
N CYS A 32 28.79 46.47 -24.71
CA CYS A 32 28.51 47.06 -23.39
C CYS A 32 27.00 47.25 -23.09
N ALA A 33 26.17 46.27 -23.47
CA ALA A 33 24.73 46.25 -23.18
C ALA A 33 24.32 44.98 -22.39
N GLY A 34 24.90 43.81 -22.70
CA GLY A 34 24.40 42.53 -22.17
C GLY A 34 24.77 42.21 -20.71
N LEU A 35 25.91 42.70 -20.20
CA LEU A 35 26.44 42.22 -18.90
C LEU A 35 25.57 42.59 -17.70
N LYS A 36 24.87 43.73 -17.72
CA LYS A 36 24.04 44.18 -16.59
C LYS A 36 22.79 43.30 -16.47
N ASP A 37 22.16 42.99 -17.59
CA ASP A 37 20.98 42.14 -17.65
C ASP A 37 21.34 40.66 -17.39
N GLN A 38 22.50 40.20 -17.83
CA GLN A 38 23.01 38.87 -17.50
C GLN A 38 23.27 38.69 -16.00
N TYR A 39 23.83 39.70 -15.31
CA TYR A 39 24.00 39.65 -13.86
C TYR A 39 22.67 39.73 -13.11
N ALA A 40 21.75 40.61 -13.53
CA ALA A 40 20.41 40.70 -12.94
C ALA A 40 19.64 39.37 -13.10
N ALA A 41 19.61 38.80 -14.30
CA ALA A 41 18.96 37.51 -14.58
C ALA A 41 19.57 36.35 -13.75
N SER A 42 20.88 36.38 -13.50
CA SER A 42 21.55 35.38 -12.64
C SER A 42 21.18 35.53 -11.16
N ALA A 43 21.04 36.77 -10.67
CA ALA A 43 20.61 37.04 -9.30
C ALA A 43 19.12 36.69 -9.10
N ASP A 44 18.26 37.04 -10.06
CA ASP A 44 16.85 36.65 -10.10
C ASP A 44 16.68 35.12 -10.13
N ALA A 45 17.48 34.41 -10.94
CA ALA A 45 17.48 32.96 -10.99
C ALA A 45 17.94 32.34 -9.66
N GLN A 46 19.00 32.88 -9.04
CA GLN A 46 19.45 32.44 -7.71
C GLN A 46 18.39 32.70 -6.62
N GLN A 47 17.69 33.84 -6.67
CA GLN A 47 16.61 34.13 -5.73
C GLN A 47 15.38 33.25 -5.95
N ARG A 48 15.03 32.90 -7.19
CA ARG A 48 13.96 31.93 -7.49
C ARG A 48 14.33 30.53 -7.01
N MET A 49 15.51 30.02 -7.35
CA MET A 49 16.01 28.73 -6.87
C MET A 49 16.08 28.68 -5.33
N ALA A 50 16.47 29.77 -4.67
CA ALA A 50 16.48 29.86 -3.20
C ALA A 50 15.06 29.93 -2.61
N ALA A 51 14.12 30.62 -3.26
CA ALA A 51 12.72 30.68 -2.86
C ALA A 51 11.99 29.34 -3.07
N GLU A 52 12.32 28.62 -4.14
CA GLU A 52 11.84 27.27 -4.45
C GLU A 52 12.39 26.26 -3.44
N ALA A 53 13.70 26.25 -3.17
CA ALA A 53 14.29 25.42 -2.11
C ALA A 53 13.74 25.77 -0.70
N ALA A 54 13.45 27.04 -0.42
CA ALA A 54 12.79 27.48 0.80
C ALA A 54 11.29 27.12 0.84
N ALA A 55 10.63 26.98 -0.31
CA ALA A 55 9.26 26.50 -0.41
C ALA A 55 9.20 24.98 -0.22
N ASP A 56 10.07 24.21 -0.87
CA ASP A 56 10.15 22.75 -0.77
C ASP A 56 10.49 22.30 0.66
N THR A 57 11.47 22.93 1.30
CA THR A 57 11.81 22.64 2.72
C THR A 57 10.66 22.97 3.67
N LYS A 58 9.89 24.03 3.39
CA LYS A 58 8.75 24.48 4.21
C LYS A 58 7.48 23.66 3.96
N ALA A 59 7.26 23.22 2.72
CA ALA A 59 6.21 22.29 2.34
C ALA A 59 6.49 20.91 2.95
N GLY A 60 7.69 20.37 2.75
CA GLY A 60 8.16 19.13 3.38
C GLY A 60 7.98 19.16 4.90
N ALA A 61 8.52 20.17 5.58
CA ALA A 61 8.38 20.32 7.04
C ALA A 61 6.94 20.42 7.56
N SER A 62 5.99 20.86 6.72
CA SER A 62 4.56 20.91 7.08
C SER A 62 3.84 19.56 6.92
N VAL A 63 4.37 18.68 6.07
CA VAL A 63 3.83 17.34 5.79
C VAL A 63 4.49 16.28 6.69
N ASP A 64 5.73 16.49 7.13
CA ASP A 64 6.60 15.55 7.85
C ASP A 64 6.21 15.26 9.33
N THR A 65 4.92 15.16 9.64
CA THR A 65 4.48 14.70 10.96
C THR A 65 4.41 13.17 11.02
N GLN A 66 4.73 12.58 12.19
CA GLN A 66 4.55 11.15 12.46
C GLN A 66 3.12 10.69 12.15
N ALA A 67 2.11 11.53 12.45
CA ALA A 67 0.70 11.26 12.15
C ALA A 67 0.39 11.26 10.64
N THR A 68 1.13 12.01 9.82
CA THR A 68 1.03 11.94 8.36
C THR A 68 1.58 10.62 7.84
N TYR A 69 2.75 10.18 8.34
CA TYR A 69 3.32 8.89 7.96
C TYR A 69 2.44 7.70 8.39
N LEU A 70 1.84 7.74 9.59
CA LEU A 70 0.85 6.72 10.00
C LEU A 70 -0.33 6.65 9.03
N LYS A 71 -0.86 7.80 8.55
CA LYS A 71 -1.93 7.83 7.54
C LYS A 71 -1.48 7.27 6.19
N LEU A 72 -0.25 7.53 5.75
CA LEU A 72 0.33 6.93 4.55
C LEU A 72 0.38 5.41 4.67
N VAL A 73 0.90 4.89 5.77
CA VAL A 73 0.96 3.44 6.02
C VAL A 73 -0.45 2.83 6.09
N ASP A 74 -1.39 3.44 6.84
CA ASP A 74 -2.78 2.98 6.90
C ASP A 74 -3.47 3.05 5.51
N GLN A 75 -3.05 3.93 4.60
CA GLN A 75 -3.55 3.96 3.22
C GLN A 75 -2.96 2.83 2.37
N MET A 76 -1.64 2.62 2.41
CA MET A 76 -0.97 1.50 1.75
C MET A 76 -1.58 0.14 2.16
N GLN A 77 -2.00 0.02 3.42
CA GLN A 77 -2.67 -1.18 3.93
C GLN A 77 -4.10 -1.38 3.38
N LYS A 78 -4.85 -0.31 3.07
CA LYS A 78 -6.14 -0.43 2.36
C LYS A 78 -5.99 -0.87 0.90
N GLU A 79 -4.82 -0.62 0.32
CA GLU A 79 -4.44 -1.00 -1.05
C GLU A 79 -3.77 -2.39 -1.10
N ASP A 80 -3.84 -3.17 -0.01
CA ASP A 80 -3.18 -4.47 0.19
C ASP A 80 -1.64 -4.44 -0.05
N LEU A 81 -0.98 -3.27 0.04
CA LEU A 81 0.46 -3.07 -0.19
C LEU A 81 1.33 -3.43 1.04
N TRP A 82 1.04 -4.57 1.66
CA TRP A 82 1.53 -4.95 2.99
C TRP A 82 3.06 -4.91 3.15
N PHE A 83 3.82 -5.43 2.19
CA PHE A 83 5.30 -5.42 2.23
C PHE A 83 5.88 -3.99 2.14
N ALA A 84 5.30 -3.14 1.31
CA ALA A 84 5.73 -1.74 1.23
C ALA A 84 5.34 -0.98 2.51
N SER A 85 4.19 -1.29 3.11
CA SER A 85 3.79 -0.73 4.40
C SER A 85 4.81 -1.06 5.51
N LEU A 86 5.39 -2.27 5.53
CA LEU A 86 6.46 -2.62 6.49
C LEU A 86 7.70 -1.73 6.35
N ALA A 87 8.18 -1.49 5.13
CA ALA A 87 9.35 -0.63 4.90
C ALA A 87 9.10 0.83 5.33
N HIS A 88 7.88 1.35 5.11
CA HIS A 88 7.51 2.69 5.61
C HIS A 88 7.34 2.73 7.14
N ILE A 89 6.96 1.63 7.79
CA ILE A 89 6.96 1.50 9.26
C ILE A 89 8.38 1.44 9.79
N ASP A 90 9.30 0.71 9.14
CA ASP A 90 10.72 0.68 9.52
C ASP A 90 11.32 2.10 9.49
N ALA A 91 11.06 2.88 8.43
CA ALA A 91 11.48 4.27 8.33
C ALA A 91 10.83 5.19 9.39
N LEU A 92 9.53 5.00 9.68
CA LEU A 92 8.82 5.74 10.74
C LEU A 92 9.40 5.44 12.13
N GLU A 93 9.65 4.17 12.46
CA GLU A 93 10.16 3.76 13.77
C GLU A 93 11.64 4.13 13.95
N GLN A 94 12.43 4.20 12.87
CA GLN A 94 13.78 4.78 12.90
C GLN A 94 13.77 6.28 13.19
N ARG A 95 12.78 7.03 12.67
CA ARG A 95 12.74 8.50 12.75
C ARG A 95 12.05 9.05 14.00
N TRP A 96 10.99 8.40 14.47
CA TRP A 96 10.17 8.85 15.62
C TRP A 96 10.10 7.84 16.78
N GLY A 97 10.80 6.71 16.67
CA GLY A 97 10.72 5.63 17.64
C GLY A 97 9.46 4.76 17.49
N VAL A 98 9.41 3.66 18.25
CA VAL A 98 8.29 2.72 18.24
C VAL A 98 7.16 3.22 19.15
N SER A 99 5.98 3.46 18.58
CA SER A 99 4.76 3.83 19.32
C SER A 99 3.76 2.67 19.39
N PRO A 100 2.69 2.75 20.22
CA PRO A 100 1.59 1.80 20.16
C PRO A 100 0.94 1.73 18.78
N GLU A 101 0.80 2.87 18.10
CA GLU A 101 0.18 3.00 16.77
C GLU A 101 1.06 2.35 15.71
N SER A 102 2.38 2.61 15.72
CA SER A 102 3.32 1.94 14.81
C SER A 102 3.33 0.43 15.06
N THR A 103 3.34 0.02 16.33
CA THR A 103 3.26 -1.40 16.74
C THR A 103 1.97 -2.06 16.24
N ARG A 104 0.81 -1.38 16.31
CA ARG A 104 -0.48 -1.86 15.76
C ARG A 104 -0.37 -2.10 14.25
N THR A 105 0.06 -1.08 13.52
CA THR A 105 0.11 -1.11 12.05
C THR A 105 1.18 -2.08 11.55
N ARG A 106 2.27 -2.27 12.31
CA ARG A 106 3.28 -3.33 12.10
C ARG A 106 2.72 -4.72 12.34
N ALA A 107 2.04 -4.95 13.47
CA ALA A 107 1.48 -6.24 13.81
C ALA A 107 0.49 -6.74 12.74
N GLU A 108 -0.34 -5.82 12.22
CA GLU A 108 -1.25 -6.11 11.12
C GLU A 108 -0.51 -6.44 9.82
N ALA A 109 0.50 -5.65 9.40
CA ALA A 109 1.28 -6.00 8.20
C ALA A 109 2.08 -7.31 8.34
N LEU A 110 2.55 -7.64 9.54
CA LEU A 110 3.19 -8.93 9.82
C LEU A 110 2.16 -10.08 9.71
N ARG A 111 0.94 -9.92 10.26
CA ARG A 111 -0.16 -10.89 10.08
C ARG A 111 -0.49 -11.08 8.61
N GLN A 112 -0.56 -9.98 7.87
CA GLN A 112 -0.93 -9.91 6.45
C GLN A 112 0.12 -10.52 5.51
N THR A 113 1.40 -10.41 5.87
CA THR A 113 2.52 -11.05 5.15
C THR A 113 2.82 -12.48 5.64
N GLY A 114 1.96 -13.07 6.49
CA GLY A 114 2.11 -14.44 6.99
C GLY A 114 3.16 -14.63 8.10
N GLN A 115 3.76 -13.54 8.59
CA GLN A 115 4.79 -13.53 9.63
C GLN A 115 4.17 -13.69 11.03
N ALA A 116 3.51 -14.83 11.27
CA ALA A 116 2.62 -15.05 12.40
C ALA A 116 3.28 -14.91 13.78
N ALA A 117 4.53 -15.36 13.96
CA ALA A 117 5.24 -15.23 15.23
C ALA A 117 5.70 -13.78 15.53
N PRO A 118 6.33 -13.04 14.58
CA PRO A 118 6.51 -11.60 14.72
C PRO A 118 5.21 -10.82 14.97
N ALA A 119 4.12 -11.16 14.29
CA ALA A 119 2.81 -10.54 14.49
C ALA A 119 2.28 -10.77 15.92
N GLU A 120 2.37 -12.00 16.43
CA GLU A 120 1.95 -12.34 17.79
C GLU A 120 2.74 -11.55 18.85
N ALA A 121 4.08 -11.43 18.67
CA ALA A 121 4.93 -10.64 19.55
C ALA A 121 4.56 -9.14 19.51
N ALA A 122 4.25 -8.60 18.33
CA ALA A 122 3.82 -7.21 18.18
C ALA A 122 2.44 -6.94 18.80
N TYR A 123 1.43 -7.81 18.58
CA TYR A 123 0.14 -7.67 19.26
C TYR A 123 0.24 -7.84 20.79
N LYS A 124 1.10 -8.73 21.29
CA LYS A 124 1.38 -8.89 22.73
C LYS A 124 1.91 -7.60 23.37
N ARG A 125 2.74 -6.82 22.67
CA ARG A 125 3.22 -5.51 23.14
C ARG A 125 2.10 -4.47 23.33
N LEU A 126 0.96 -4.61 22.63
CA LEU A 126 -0.16 -3.68 22.74
C LEU A 126 -1.01 -3.90 24.01
N LEU A 127 -0.94 -5.06 24.66
CA LEU A 127 -1.89 -5.46 25.72
C LEU A 127 -1.82 -4.58 26.99
N GLY A 128 -0.69 -3.90 27.21
CA GLY A 128 -0.49 -2.91 28.28
C GLY A 128 -0.70 -1.45 27.86
N THR A 129 -1.24 -1.21 26.65
CA THR A 129 -1.40 0.15 26.06
C THR A 129 -2.88 0.50 25.87
N PRO A 130 -3.23 1.77 25.55
CA PRO A 130 -4.59 2.12 25.13
C PRO A 130 -5.11 1.29 23.94
N LEU A 131 -4.22 0.77 23.09
CA LEU A 131 -4.54 -0.09 21.95
C LEU A 131 -4.65 -1.58 22.32
N ALA A 132 -4.77 -1.93 23.60
CA ALA A 132 -4.93 -3.31 24.07
C ALA A 132 -6.10 -4.06 23.39
N SER A 133 -7.17 -3.38 22.97
CA SER A 133 -8.24 -4.00 22.18
C SER A 133 -7.74 -4.52 20.84
N ALA A 134 -6.94 -3.72 20.11
CA ALA A 134 -6.34 -4.13 18.84
C ALA A 134 -5.32 -5.28 19.04
N GLY A 135 -4.60 -5.29 20.17
CA GLY A 135 -3.76 -6.42 20.57
C GLY A 135 -4.55 -7.71 20.76
N TYR A 136 -5.58 -7.69 21.60
CA TYR A 136 -6.45 -8.85 21.83
C TYR A 136 -7.17 -9.31 20.54
N ARG A 137 -7.67 -8.38 19.71
CA ARG A 137 -8.26 -8.69 18.41
C ARG A 137 -7.25 -9.39 17.49
N GLY A 138 -6.06 -8.83 17.33
CA GLY A 138 -5.01 -9.41 16.49
C GLY A 138 -4.56 -10.81 16.90
N LEU A 139 -4.45 -11.05 18.22
CA LEU A 139 -4.20 -12.39 18.76
C LEU A 139 -5.37 -13.34 18.48
N GLY A 140 -6.62 -12.88 18.60
CA GLY A 140 -7.80 -13.66 18.24
C GLY A 140 -7.87 -14.04 16.76
N LEU A 141 -7.50 -13.11 15.86
CA LEU A 141 -7.36 -13.39 14.43
C LEU A 141 -6.27 -14.46 14.19
N LEU A 142 -5.11 -14.37 14.86
CA LEU A 142 -4.04 -15.37 14.76
C LEU A 142 -4.49 -16.76 15.28
N ALA A 143 -5.18 -16.83 16.42
CA ALA A 143 -5.76 -18.07 16.93
C ALA A 143 -6.77 -18.68 15.92
N GLY A 144 -7.61 -17.85 15.31
CA GLY A 144 -8.50 -18.25 14.22
C GLY A 144 -7.76 -18.81 13.00
N THR A 145 -6.65 -18.20 12.56
CA THR A 145 -5.84 -18.75 11.45
C THR A 145 -5.18 -20.09 11.78
N ARG A 146 -4.98 -20.41 13.07
CA ARG A 146 -4.49 -21.72 13.55
C ARG A 146 -5.62 -22.77 13.70
N GLY A 147 -6.87 -22.38 13.46
CA GLY A 147 -8.04 -23.20 13.71
C GLY A 147 -8.49 -23.25 15.18
N ASN A 148 -7.83 -22.54 16.09
CA ASN A 148 -8.17 -22.52 17.51
C ASN A 148 -9.28 -21.49 17.81
N TYR A 149 -10.48 -21.77 17.33
CA TYR A 149 -11.60 -20.82 17.45
C TYR A 149 -12.08 -20.63 18.89
N ALA A 150 -11.88 -21.60 19.78
CA ALA A 150 -12.16 -21.43 21.21
C ALA A 150 -11.26 -20.36 21.86
N GLU A 151 -9.95 -20.37 21.57
CA GLU A 151 -9.02 -19.31 21.97
C GLU A 151 -9.36 -17.97 21.28
N ALA A 152 -9.71 -18.00 19.99
CA ALA A 152 -10.11 -16.82 19.24
C ALA A 152 -11.30 -16.09 19.89
N VAL A 153 -12.36 -16.82 20.27
CA VAL A 153 -13.50 -16.26 21.00
C VAL A 153 -13.05 -15.60 22.31
N GLN A 154 -12.26 -16.27 23.14
CA GLN A 154 -11.80 -15.70 24.42
C GLN A 154 -11.02 -14.39 24.23
N LEU A 155 -10.12 -14.35 23.24
CA LEU A 155 -9.34 -13.15 22.91
C LEU A 155 -10.22 -12.03 22.35
N LEU A 156 -11.16 -12.35 21.45
CA LEU A 156 -12.09 -11.37 20.88
C LEU A 156 -13.06 -10.82 21.95
N MET A 157 -13.45 -11.60 22.96
CA MET A 157 -14.19 -11.11 24.13
C MET A 157 -13.36 -10.18 25.03
N GLN A 158 -12.03 -10.38 25.16
CA GLN A 158 -11.17 -9.41 25.87
C GLN A 158 -11.10 -8.07 25.14
N ALA A 159 -11.05 -8.09 23.81
CA ALA A 159 -11.14 -6.90 22.98
C ALA A 159 -12.53 -6.23 23.08
N GLN A 160 -13.62 -7.00 22.98
CA GLN A 160 -15.00 -6.48 23.03
C GLN A 160 -15.27 -5.69 24.33
N ARG A 161 -14.76 -6.18 25.47
CA ARG A 161 -14.84 -5.47 26.77
C ARG A 161 -14.08 -4.13 26.81
N ARG A 162 -13.21 -3.84 25.83
CA ARG A 162 -12.46 -2.58 25.71
C ARG A 162 -13.04 -1.66 24.64
N THR A 163 -13.57 -2.20 23.54
CA THR A 163 -14.21 -1.45 22.46
C THR A 163 -15.52 -2.13 22.04
N PRO A 164 -16.60 -1.99 22.85
CA PRO A 164 -17.86 -2.72 22.63
C PRO A 164 -18.66 -2.24 21.40
N THR A 165 -18.22 -1.15 20.75
CA THR A 165 -18.85 -0.53 19.58
C THR A 165 -18.06 -0.68 18.27
N ASP A 166 -17.00 -1.49 18.24
CA ASP A 166 -16.32 -1.81 16.97
C ASP A 166 -17.05 -2.95 16.22
N ALA A 167 -17.73 -2.57 15.15
CA ALA A 167 -18.45 -3.50 14.26
C ALA A 167 -17.56 -4.57 13.61
N LEU A 168 -16.26 -4.32 13.35
CA LEU A 168 -15.38 -5.36 12.79
C LEU A 168 -15.07 -6.41 13.84
N LEU A 169 -14.68 -5.97 15.04
CA LEU A 169 -14.43 -6.84 16.18
C LEU A 169 -15.66 -7.70 16.56
N LEU A 170 -16.86 -7.10 16.54
CA LEU A 170 -18.11 -7.84 16.76
C LEU A 170 -18.38 -8.87 15.64
N SER A 171 -18.09 -8.51 14.39
CA SER A 171 -18.19 -9.43 13.25
C SER A 171 -17.18 -10.59 13.33
N ASP A 172 -15.95 -10.32 13.76
CA ASP A 172 -14.92 -11.34 14.00
C ASP A 172 -15.30 -12.27 15.15
N LEU A 173 -15.86 -11.72 16.25
CA LEU A 173 -16.31 -12.49 17.41
C LEU A 173 -17.44 -13.44 17.01
N GLY A 174 -18.48 -12.94 16.33
CA GLY A 174 -19.57 -13.77 15.83
C GLY A 174 -19.11 -14.87 14.87
N TYR A 175 -18.16 -14.56 13.98
CA TYR A 175 -17.54 -15.57 13.12
C TYR A 175 -16.75 -16.62 13.93
N ALA A 176 -15.94 -16.20 14.91
CA ALA A 176 -15.19 -17.11 15.76
C ALA A 176 -16.12 -18.02 16.58
N GLN A 177 -17.26 -17.50 17.05
CA GLN A 177 -18.29 -18.27 17.74
C GLN A 177 -18.93 -19.32 16.83
N LEU A 178 -19.36 -18.95 15.61
CA LEU A 178 -19.81 -19.92 14.59
C LEU A 178 -18.79 -21.04 14.36
N ARG A 179 -17.51 -20.69 14.19
CA ARG A 179 -16.42 -21.64 13.98
C ARG A 179 -16.03 -22.46 15.21
N ALA A 180 -16.43 -22.03 16.41
CA ALA A 180 -16.28 -22.76 17.67
C ALA A 180 -17.51 -23.63 18.02
N GLY A 181 -18.55 -23.64 17.19
CA GLY A 181 -19.83 -24.33 17.48
C GLY A 181 -20.76 -23.57 18.44
N GLN A 182 -20.40 -22.34 18.82
CA GLN A 182 -21.20 -21.43 19.66
C GLN A 182 -22.20 -20.67 18.77
N ILE A 183 -23.12 -21.42 18.16
CA ILE A 183 -23.98 -20.92 17.08
C ILE A 183 -24.98 -19.88 17.59
N GLU A 184 -25.58 -20.10 18.75
CA GLU A 184 -26.59 -19.18 19.31
C GLU A 184 -25.94 -17.89 19.82
N GLU A 185 -24.78 -17.99 20.45
CA GLU A 185 -24.03 -16.85 20.99
C GLU A 185 -23.51 -15.93 19.89
N ALA A 186 -23.29 -16.43 18.68
CA ALA A 186 -22.88 -15.65 17.52
C ALA A 186 -23.94 -14.64 17.04
N ARG A 187 -25.23 -14.89 17.31
CA ARG A 187 -26.34 -14.07 16.78
C ARG A 187 -26.23 -12.60 17.20
N LEU A 188 -26.02 -12.36 18.49
CA LEU A 188 -26.05 -11.01 19.07
C LEU A 188 -24.93 -10.10 18.53
N PRO A 189 -23.64 -10.48 18.56
CA PRO A 189 -22.58 -9.62 18.04
C PRO A 189 -22.66 -9.42 16.53
N LEU A 190 -23.16 -10.39 15.74
CA LEU A 190 -23.41 -10.19 14.30
C LEU A 190 -24.51 -9.16 14.03
N MET A 191 -25.61 -9.21 14.78
CA MET A 191 -26.67 -8.19 14.71
C MET A 191 -26.17 -6.81 15.18
N GLN A 192 -25.38 -6.74 16.25
CA GLN A 192 -24.77 -5.49 16.72
C GLN A 192 -23.78 -4.90 15.70
N ALA A 193 -22.96 -5.73 15.06
CA ALA A 193 -22.03 -5.30 14.02
C ALA A 193 -22.75 -4.60 12.86
N LEU A 194 -23.85 -5.20 12.38
CA LEU A 194 -24.68 -4.60 11.32
C LEU A 194 -25.45 -3.37 11.79
N GLN A 195 -25.92 -3.33 13.03
CA GLN A 195 -26.58 -2.14 13.59
C GLN A 195 -25.62 -0.94 13.71
N LEU A 196 -24.33 -1.21 13.95
CA LEU A 196 -23.25 -0.20 14.03
C LEU A 196 -22.67 0.16 12.66
N ARG A 197 -22.70 -0.75 11.68
CA ARG A 197 -22.18 -0.53 10.32
C ARG A 197 -22.96 -1.36 9.28
N PRO A 198 -24.13 -0.88 8.80
CA PRO A 198 -24.99 -1.62 7.87
C PRO A 198 -24.30 -1.97 6.53
N ASP A 199 -23.33 -1.17 6.11
CA ASP A 199 -22.51 -1.31 4.90
C ASP A 199 -21.34 -2.28 5.07
N SER A 200 -21.13 -2.87 6.26
CA SER A 200 -20.03 -3.81 6.50
C SER A 200 -20.26 -5.15 5.78
N THR A 201 -19.72 -5.29 4.58
CA THR A 201 -19.80 -6.53 3.78
C THR A 201 -19.31 -7.78 4.55
N GLN A 202 -18.32 -7.63 5.43
CA GLN A 202 -17.90 -8.69 6.35
C GLN A 202 -19.02 -9.09 7.33
N ALA A 203 -19.66 -8.13 8.01
CA ALA A 203 -20.75 -8.42 8.94
C ALA A 203 -22.00 -8.95 8.21
N GLN A 204 -22.30 -8.45 7.02
CA GLN A 204 -23.38 -8.95 6.17
C GLN A 204 -23.15 -10.42 5.79
N ALA A 205 -21.94 -10.77 5.33
CA ALA A 205 -21.59 -12.14 4.95
C ALA A 205 -21.55 -13.08 6.17
N ASN A 206 -21.08 -12.62 7.32
CA ASN A 206 -21.08 -13.41 8.56
C ASN A 206 -22.51 -13.61 9.12
N LEU A 207 -23.43 -12.65 8.96
CA LEU A 207 -24.85 -12.89 9.27
C LEU A 207 -25.50 -13.85 8.25
N ALA A 208 -25.20 -13.73 6.96
CA ALA A 208 -25.68 -14.69 5.95
C ALA A 208 -25.20 -16.13 6.27
N LEU A 209 -23.96 -16.26 6.77
CA LEU A 209 -23.41 -17.52 7.26
C LEU A 209 -24.13 -18.05 8.50
N TYR A 210 -24.43 -17.20 9.50
CA TYR A 210 -25.27 -17.59 10.65
C TYR A 210 -26.65 -18.08 10.19
N LEU A 211 -27.28 -17.39 9.23
CA LEU A 211 -28.60 -17.77 8.69
C LEU A 211 -28.55 -19.10 7.92
N GLU A 212 -27.54 -19.35 7.08
CA GLU A 212 -27.34 -20.66 6.44
C GLU A 212 -27.09 -21.77 7.47
N VAL A 213 -26.21 -21.55 8.47
CA VAL A 213 -25.93 -22.54 9.53
C VAL A 213 -27.19 -22.87 10.32
N THR A 214 -27.98 -21.87 10.72
CA THR A 214 -29.26 -22.03 11.42
C THR A 214 -30.46 -22.41 10.52
N ASN A 215 -30.20 -22.76 9.25
CA ASN A 215 -31.18 -23.23 8.27
C ASN A 215 -32.21 -22.19 7.77
N GLN A 216 -32.01 -20.92 8.08
CA GLN A 216 -32.85 -19.78 7.66
C GLN A 216 -32.50 -19.33 6.23
N ARG A 217 -32.48 -20.28 5.29
CA ARG A 217 -31.96 -20.12 3.91
C ARG A 217 -32.63 -19.01 3.10
N ASP A 218 -33.93 -18.83 3.27
CA ASP A 218 -34.68 -17.80 2.54
C ASP A 218 -34.28 -16.40 3.03
N GLN A 219 -34.08 -16.24 4.34
CA GLN A 219 -33.53 -15.01 4.94
C GLN A 219 -32.08 -14.79 4.52
N ALA A 220 -31.25 -15.85 4.48
CA ALA A 220 -29.86 -15.76 4.02
C ALA A 220 -29.81 -15.29 2.56
N THR A 221 -30.63 -15.86 1.69
CA THR A 221 -30.72 -15.50 0.27
C THR A 221 -31.20 -14.06 0.11
N ALA A 222 -32.30 -13.67 0.76
CA ALA A 222 -32.79 -12.30 0.74
C ALA A 222 -31.75 -11.28 1.25
N LEU A 223 -30.96 -11.62 2.28
CA LEU A 223 -29.87 -10.78 2.79
C LEU A 223 -28.72 -10.67 1.77
N MET A 224 -28.34 -11.77 1.10
CA MET A 224 -27.30 -11.79 0.07
C MET A 224 -27.72 -11.05 -1.21
N ASP A 225 -29.01 -11.04 -1.55
CA ASP A 225 -29.59 -10.28 -2.66
C ASP A 225 -29.72 -8.78 -2.35
N ALA A 226 -30.30 -8.42 -1.20
CA ALA A 226 -30.45 -7.03 -0.78
C ALA A 226 -29.11 -6.28 -0.71
N ASN A 227 -28.06 -6.95 -0.22
CA ASN A 227 -26.71 -6.41 -0.14
C ASN A 227 -25.85 -6.65 -1.40
N ARG A 228 -26.44 -7.18 -2.49
CA ARG A 228 -25.78 -7.39 -3.79
C ARG A 228 -24.46 -8.17 -3.71
N MET A 229 -24.37 -9.17 -2.83
CA MET A 229 -23.16 -9.98 -2.69
C MET A 229 -22.84 -10.71 -4.00
N SER A 230 -21.57 -10.74 -4.39
CA SER A 230 -21.11 -11.48 -5.57
C SER A 230 -21.33 -12.99 -5.42
N GLU A 231 -21.56 -13.72 -6.52
CA GLU A 231 -21.82 -15.16 -6.45
C GLU A 231 -20.66 -15.95 -5.81
N ALA A 232 -19.41 -15.52 -6.02
CA ALA A 232 -18.26 -16.08 -5.30
C ALA A 232 -18.39 -15.94 -3.77
N THR A 233 -18.91 -14.81 -3.27
CA THR A 233 -19.21 -14.62 -1.84
C THR A 233 -20.36 -15.52 -1.39
N ARG A 234 -21.45 -15.61 -2.17
CA ARG A 234 -22.61 -16.45 -1.85
C ARG A 234 -22.25 -17.94 -1.78
N MET A 235 -21.44 -18.42 -2.71
CA MET A 235 -20.93 -19.78 -2.70
C MET A 235 -19.99 -20.02 -1.50
N ALA A 236 -19.11 -19.09 -1.17
CA ALA A 236 -18.25 -19.18 0.01
C ALA A 236 -19.04 -19.19 1.34
N VAL A 237 -20.16 -18.44 1.43
CA VAL A 237 -21.11 -18.50 2.57
C VAL A 237 -21.71 -19.90 2.69
N ARG A 238 -22.29 -20.43 1.60
CA ARG A 238 -22.95 -21.74 1.59
C ARG A 238 -21.98 -22.89 1.86
N GLU A 239 -20.77 -22.85 1.28
CA GLU A 239 -19.74 -23.87 1.50
C GLU A 239 -19.28 -23.88 2.97
N ALA A 240 -18.99 -22.71 3.56
CA ALA A 240 -18.60 -22.63 4.97
C ALA A 240 -19.72 -23.12 5.90
N ALA A 241 -20.99 -22.85 5.58
CA ALA A 241 -22.12 -23.38 6.35
C ALA A 241 -22.21 -24.93 6.27
N LEU A 242 -21.99 -25.51 5.08
CA LEU A 242 -21.95 -26.97 4.91
C LEU A 242 -20.80 -27.61 5.71
N GLN A 243 -19.61 -26.98 5.72
CA GLN A 243 -18.47 -27.46 6.50
C GLN A 243 -18.76 -27.46 8.02
N MET A 244 -19.44 -26.44 8.54
CA MET A 244 -19.83 -26.38 9.97
C MET A 244 -20.96 -27.34 10.35
N ARG A 245 -21.76 -27.77 9.37
CA ARG A 245 -22.86 -28.74 9.54
C ARG A 245 -22.43 -30.20 9.40
N ALA A 246 -21.25 -30.45 8.83
CA ALA A 246 -20.75 -31.81 8.65
C ALA A 246 -20.40 -32.44 10.01
N PRO A 247 -20.81 -33.68 10.32
CA PRO A 247 -20.41 -34.37 11.54
C PRO A 247 -18.88 -34.55 11.54
N GLY A 248 -18.21 -33.94 12.53
CA GLY A 248 -16.75 -33.87 12.61
C GLY A 248 -16.12 -32.55 12.13
N GLY A 249 -16.89 -31.65 11.50
CA GLY A 249 -16.39 -30.36 10.98
C GLY A 249 -15.89 -29.34 12.01
N LEU A 250 -15.91 -29.68 13.30
CA LEU A 250 -15.52 -28.85 14.43
C LEU A 250 -14.32 -29.40 15.23
N ALA A 251 -13.50 -30.30 14.67
CA ALA A 251 -12.25 -30.73 15.31
C ALA A 251 -11.16 -31.21 14.32
N ALA A 252 -9.99 -30.53 14.33
CA ALA A 252 -8.62 -31.01 14.08
C ALA A 252 -7.75 -29.93 13.37
N PRO A 253 -6.48 -29.72 13.76
CA PRO A 253 -5.62 -28.73 13.14
C PRO A 253 -4.96 -29.26 11.85
N VAL A 254 -5.15 -28.54 10.74
CA VAL A 254 -4.31 -28.73 9.55
C VAL A 254 -2.93 -28.10 9.80
N ALA A 255 -1.95 -28.92 10.14
CA ALA A 255 -0.56 -28.50 10.23
C ALA A 255 -0.10 -27.95 8.86
N ALA A 256 0.54 -26.78 8.85
CA ALA A 256 0.92 -26.10 7.62
C ALA A 256 2.14 -26.77 6.97
N THR A 257 1.91 -27.78 6.13
CA THR A 257 2.91 -28.31 5.21
C THR A 257 3.28 -27.27 4.16
N ALA A 258 4.50 -26.74 4.24
CA ALA A 258 5.04 -25.81 3.27
C ALA A 258 5.31 -26.54 1.93
N ALA A 259 4.38 -26.42 0.99
CA ALA A 259 4.54 -26.81 -0.41
C ALA A 259 4.39 -25.56 -1.30
N SER A 260 5.18 -25.46 -2.36
CA SER A 260 5.29 -24.25 -3.18
C SER A 260 5.06 -24.52 -4.66
N ILE A 261 4.74 -23.45 -5.40
CA ILE A 261 4.73 -23.31 -6.87
C ILE A 261 3.45 -23.74 -7.62
N ARG A 262 2.98 -22.80 -8.47
CA ARG A 262 1.99 -22.88 -9.58
C ARG A 262 0.50 -23.07 -9.26
N GLY A 263 -0.20 -21.93 -9.20
CA GLY A 263 -1.03 -21.50 -10.34
C GLY A 263 -2.46 -22.03 -10.45
N GLU A 264 -3.39 -21.40 -9.72
CA GLU A 264 -4.80 -21.11 -10.07
C GLU A 264 -5.41 -20.34 -8.85
N PRO A 265 -6.20 -19.25 -9.02
CA PRO A 265 -6.66 -18.43 -7.91
C PRO A 265 -7.94 -18.96 -7.22
N ILE A 266 -7.83 -20.11 -6.53
CA ILE A 266 -8.96 -20.71 -5.80
C ILE A 266 -9.36 -19.85 -4.58
N VAL A 267 -10.56 -19.27 -4.63
CA VAL A 267 -11.11 -18.41 -3.56
C VAL A 267 -11.66 -19.27 -2.41
N THR A 268 -10.79 -19.64 -1.47
CA THR A 268 -11.20 -20.35 -0.24
C THR A 268 -12.04 -19.48 0.71
N PRO A 269 -13.04 -20.04 1.41
CA PRO A 269 -14.12 -19.26 2.01
C PRO A 269 -13.74 -18.49 3.30
N LEU A 270 -14.47 -17.38 3.53
CA LEU A 270 -14.79 -16.60 4.75
C LEU A 270 -13.88 -16.62 6.01
N ALA A 271 -12.63 -17.07 5.96
CA ALA A 271 -11.74 -17.06 7.12
C ALA A 271 -11.53 -15.65 7.70
N LEU A 272 -11.01 -15.58 8.93
CA LEU A 272 -10.44 -14.36 9.56
C LEU A 272 -9.13 -13.96 8.85
N LYS A 273 -9.26 -13.73 7.55
CA LYS A 273 -8.18 -13.73 6.57
C LYS A 273 -7.34 -12.44 6.71
N PRO A 274 -6.04 -12.50 6.40
CA PRO A 274 -5.39 -11.33 5.83
C PRO A 274 -6.10 -10.97 4.52
N SER A 275 -6.36 -9.69 4.29
CA SER A 275 -7.13 -9.22 3.14
C SER A 275 -6.40 -9.51 1.84
N ARG A 276 -7.18 -10.03 0.90
CA ARG A 276 -6.89 -10.04 -0.53
C ARG A 276 -8.20 -9.81 -1.24
N TRP A 277 -8.61 -8.55 -1.37
CA TRP A 277 -9.65 -8.19 -2.32
C TRP A 277 -8.97 -7.72 -3.60
N ALA A 278 -8.78 -8.68 -4.51
CA ALA A 278 -8.35 -8.41 -5.88
C ALA A 278 -9.47 -7.65 -6.63
N GLY A 279 -9.54 -6.34 -6.41
CA GLY A 279 -10.32 -5.44 -7.25
C GLY A 279 -9.78 -5.54 -8.68
N VAL A 280 -10.66 -5.82 -9.64
CA VAL A 280 -10.28 -5.97 -11.06
C VAL A 280 -9.98 -4.60 -11.65
N GLY A 281 -8.77 -4.11 -11.42
CA GLY A 281 -8.17 -2.92 -12.04
C GLY A 281 -7.01 -3.35 -12.94
N GLY A 282 -7.08 -3.05 -14.23
CA GLY A 282 -6.12 -3.54 -15.22
C GLY A 282 -4.70 -3.01 -14.99
N MET A 283 -3.69 -3.88 -15.12
CA MET A 283 -2.29 -3.49 -15.11
C MET A 283 -2.00 -2.51 -16.26
N ARG A 284 -1.74 -1.24 -15.93
CA ARG A 284 -1.04 -0.30 -16.81
C ARG A 284 0.38 -0.11 -16.33
N THR A 285 1.31 -0.87 -16.91
CA THR A 285 2.75 -0.69 -16.74
C THR A 285 3.18 0.62 -17.39
N ALA A 286 3.17 1.71 -16.63
CA ALA A 286 3.66 3.01 -17.07
C ALA A 286 5.20 3.03 -17.08
N ILE A 287 5.80 2.40 -18.09
CA ILE A 287 7.22 2.59 -18.42
C ILE A 287 7.37 3.99 -19.01
N GLN A 288 7.76 4.96 -18.16
CA GLN A 288 7.95 6.35 -18.56
C GLN A 288 9.34 6.55 -19.17
N THR A 289 9.48 6.19 -20.46
CA THR A 289 10.67 6.53 -21.26
C THR A 289 10.34 7.70 -22.18
N ASN A 290 10.83 8.90 -21.82
CA ASN A 290 10.74 10.09 -22.69
C ASN A 290 11.59 9.88 -23.97
N PRO A 291 11.02 10.05 -25.17
CA PRO A 291 11.82 10.27 -26.38
C PRO A 291 12.34 11.72 -26.40
N PRO A 292 13.57 11.97 -26.90
CA PRO A 292 14.08 13.34 -27.09
C PRO A 292 13.41 14.01 -28.31
N ALA A 293 13.41 15.35 -28.32
CA ALA A 293 12.88 16.14 -29.43
C ALA A 293 13.88 16.23 -30.60
N SER A 294 13.36 16.21 -31.84
CA SER A 294 14.12 16.48 -33.07
C SER A 294 13.21 17.11 -34.13
N ASN A 295 13.71 18.14 -34.84
CA ASN A 295 12.91 18.99 -35.73
C ASN A 295 12.83 18.51 -37.18
N ALA A 296 11.68 18.71 -37.83
CA ALA A 296 11.48 18.99 -39.27
C ALA A 296 10.00 19.43 -39.45
N GLU A 297 9.67 20.68 -39.70
CA GLU A 297 9.67 21.38 -41.01
C GLU A 297 8.66 20.85 -42.04
N ALA A 298 7.53 21.55 -42.19
CA ALA A 298 6.58 21.43 -43.31
C ALA A 298 5.70 22.70 -43.47
N THR A 299 6.28 23.75 -44.07
CA THR A 299 5.66 24.80 -44.93
C THR A 299 4.18 25.26 -44.77
N PHE A 300 3.99 26.59 -44.57
CA PHE A 300 3.16 27.56 -45.34
C PHE A 300 1.84 27.11 -46.05
N SER A 301 0.75 27.91 -46.15
CA SER A 301 0.57 29.39 -46.17
C SER A 301 -0.92 29.82 -45.87
N PRO A 302 -1.32 31.12 -45.89
CA PRO A 302 -2.44 31.66 -45.07
C PRO A 302 -3.76 32.08 -45.81
N ASN A 303 -4.60 32.84 -45.08
CA ASN A 303 -5.94 33.42 -45.36
C ASN A 303 -7.13 32.53 -44.91
N SER A 304 -8.28 33.04 -44.42
CA SER A 304 -8.83 34.41 -44.44
C SER A 304 -9.54 34.79 -43.12
N ILE A 305 -9.71 36.10 -42.85
CA ILE A 305 -10.62 36.66 -41.81
C ILE A 305 -11.84 37.30 -42.49
N PRO A 306 -13.04 37.17 -41.92
CA PRO A 306 -13.99 38.28 -41.85
C PRO A 306 -14.43 38.61 -40.41
N ARG A 307 -14.98 39.81 -40.21
CA ARG A 307 -15.37 40.38 -38.90
C ARG A 307 -16.79 39.99 -38.49
N GLY A 308 -17.06 40.00 -37.19
CA GLY A 308 -18.41 40.01 -36.61
C GLY A 308 -18.38 40.54 -35.16
N THR A 309 -19.02 41.68 -34.93
CA THR A 309 -19.13 42.42 -33.64
C THR A 309 -20.50 43.10 -33.60
N PRO A 310 -21.04 43.50 -32.43
CA PRO A 310 -20.46 43.43 -31.08
C PRO A 310 -20.96 42.25 -30.23
#